data_AF-A0A8C2W0H6-F1
#
_entry.id   AF-A0A8C2W0H6-F1
#
_cell.length_a   1.000
_cell.length_b   1.000
_cell.length_c   1.000
_cell.angle_alpha   90.00
_cell.angle_beta   90.00
_cell.angle_gamma   90.00
#
_symmetry.space_group_name_H-M   'P 1'
#
loop_
_entity.id
_entity.type
_entity.pdbx_description
1 polymer ?
#
loop_
_entity_poly.entity_id
_entity_poly.type
_entity_poly.pdbx_seq_one_letter_code
_entity_poly.pdbx_strand_id
1 'polypeptide(L)'
;MGCCYSSENEDSDQDREERKLLLDPSSPPTKALNGAEPNYHSLPSARTDEQALLSSILAKTASNIIDVSAADSQGMEQHEYMDRARQYSTRLAVLSSSLTHWKKLPPLPSLTSQPHQVLASEPIPFSDLQQVQLFYSTFHSQY
;
A
#
# COMPACT_ATOMS: atom_id res chain seq x y z
N MET A 1 -13.38 28.60 7.09
CA MET A 1 -14.47 27.79 6.50
C MET A 1 -14.10 26.34 6.68
N GLY A 2 -14.45 25.79 7.84
CA GLY A 2 -14.25 24.37 8.14
C GLY A 2 -15.46 23.58 7.69
N CYS A 3 -15.23 22.37 7.19
CA CYS A 3 -16.23 21.31 7.10
C CYS A 3 -15.53 19.99 7.40
N CYS A 4 -15.72 19.49 8.62
CA CYS A 4 -15.56 18.09 8.96
C CYS A 4 -16.84 17.35 8.53
N TYR A 5 -16.71 16.14 7.99
CA TYR A 5 -17.84 15.22 7.88
C TYR A 5 -17.37 13.81 8.23
N SER A 6 -17.81 13.36 9.39
CA SER A 6 -17.78 11.96 9.81
C SER A 6 -19.14 11.35 9.48
N SER A 7 -19.15 10.13 8.96
CA SER A 7 -20.32 9.26 8.97
C SER A 7 -19.88 7.91 9.53
N GLU A 8 -20.29 7.69 10.77
CA GLU A 8 -20.34 6.42 11.47
C GLU A 8 -21.39 5.50 10.79
N ASN A 9 -21.09 4.20 10.66
CA ASN A 9 -22.12 3.16 10.59
C ASN A 9 -21.55 1.79 11.02
N GLU A 10 -21.95 1.38 12.23
CA GLU A 10 -22.42 0.06 12.68
C GLU A 10 -21.51 -1.20 12.63
N ASP A 11 -21.05 -1.52 13.85
CA ASP A 11 -21.01 -2.81 14.57
C ASP A 11 -21.49 -4.11 13.86
N SER A 12 -20.66 -5.16 13.98
CA SER A 12 -21.09 -6.56 13.99
C SER A 12 -19.99 -7.46 14.56
N ASP A 13 -20.10 -7.74 15.86
CA ASP A 13 -19.82 -8.99 16.57
C ASP A 13 -19.07 -10.10 15.82
N GLN A 14 -17.79 -10.33 16.17
CA GLN A 14 -17.23 -11.67 16.28
C GLN A 14 -15.92 -11.63 17.09
N ASP A 15 -15.99 -12.02 18.36
CA ASP A 15 -15.46 -13.33 18.78
C ASP A 15 -15.22 -13.32 20.30
N ARG A 16 -16.19 -13.86 21.02
CA ARG A 16 -16.32 -13.88 22.47
C ARG A 16 -15.77 -15.20 23.01
N GLU A 17 -14.57 -15.63 22.61
CA GLU A 17 -14.08 -16.97 22.97
C GLU A 17 -12.68 -17.05 23.61
N GLU A 18 -12.00 -15.94 23.94
CA GLU A 18 -10.64 -16.05 24.52
C GLU A 18 -10.50 -15.64 26.01
N ARG A 19 -11.60 -15.41 26.73
CA ARG A 19 -11.55 -15.20 28.19
C ARG A 19 -11.56 -16.52 28.95
N LYS A 20 -10.43 -17.23 28.97
CA LYS A 20 -10.19 -18.27 29.98
C LYS A 20 -8.99 -17.92 30.86
N LEU A 21 -9.27 -17.08 31.84
CA LEU A 21 -8.48 -16.94 33.07
C LEU A 21 -8.51 -18.26 33.84
N LEU A 22 -7.34 -18.85 34.11
CA LEU A 22 -7.13 -19.63 35.32
C LEU A 22 -5.73 -19.33 35.88
N LEU A 23 -5.74 -18.65 37.01
CA LEU A 23 -4.60 -18.36 37.86
C LEU A 23 -4.14 -19.62 38.60
N ASP A 24 -2.82 -19.84 38.54
CA ASP A 24 -1.86 -20.35 39.56
C ASP A 24 -2.01 -21.78 40.12
N PRO A 25 -0.87 -22.48 40.37
CA PRO A 25 -0.35 -22.40 41.74
C PRO A 25 1.19 -22.41 41.88
N SER A 26 1.63 -21.59 42.82
CA SER A 26 2.66 -21.89 43.84
C SER A 26 4.14 -21.83 43.43
N SER A 27 4.86 -20.97 44.15
CA SER A 27 6.32 -21.02 44.29
C SER A 27 6.75 -22.11 45.29
N PRO A 28 8.03 -22.53 45.29
CA PRO A 28 8.86 -22.12 46.43
C PRO A 28 10.29 -21.65 46.05
N PRO A 29 10.99 -21.00 47.00
CA PRO A 29 12.18 -20.19 46.73
C PRO A 29 13.47 -20.99 46.92
N THR A 30 14.48 -20.79 46.09
CA THR A 30 15.86 -21.14 46.44
C THR A 30 16.85 -20.13 45.86
N LYS A 31 17.46 -19.36 46.76
CA LYS A 31 18.74 -18.69 46.51
C LYS A 31 19.80 -19.78 46.35
N ALA A 32 20.51 -19.79 45.22
CA ALA A 32 21.80 -20.45 45.10
C ALA A 32 22.87 -19.40 44.75
N LEU A 33 23.79 -19.30 45.70
CA LEU A 33 25.03 -18.53 45.73
C LEU A 33 26.02 -19.04 44.67
N ASN A 34 26.66 -18.10 43.96
CA ASN A 34 27.95 -18.16 43.24
C ASN A 34 28.52 -19.53 42.79
N GLY A 35 28.86 -19.66 41.50
CA GLY A 35 29.93 -20.57 41.09
C GLY A 35 29.96 -21.00 39.62
N ALA A 36 30.93 -20.45 38.88
CA ALA A 36 31.54 -20.98 37.65
C ALA A 36 30.69 -21.09 36.37
N GLU A 37 30.79 -20.05 35.53
CA GLU A 37 30.53 -20.11 34.09
C GLU A 37 31.40 -21.18 33.42
N PRO A 38 30.86 -22.14 32.63
CA PRO A 38 31.67 -22.87 31.67
C PRO A 38 31.94 -21.95 30.47
N ASN A 39 33.14 -21.39 30.48
CA ASN A 39 33.76 -20.65 29.39
C ASN A 39 33.91 -21.55 28.14
N TYR A 40 32.92 -21.53 27.24
CA TYR A 40 33.04 -22.08 25.89
C TYR A 40 33.62 -21.02 24.96
N HIS A 41 34.94 -21.06 24.79
CA HIS A 41 35.64 -20.31 23.76
C HIS A 41 35.23 -20.78 22.35
N SER A 42 34.63 -19.84 21.63
CA SER A 42 35.00 -19.44 20.26
C SER A 42 34.82 -20.45 19.10
N LEU A 43 33.65 -20.39 18.47
CA LEU A 43 33.57 -20.42 17.00
C LEU A 43 33.08 -19.04 16.53
N PRO A 44 33.94 -18.21 15.90
CA PRO A 44 33.57 -16.83 15.52
C PRO A 44 32.57 -16.77 14.36
N SER A 45 32.59 -17.77 13.46
CA SER A 45 31.91 -17.68 12.16
C SER A 45 30.41 -17.97 12.20
N ALA A 46 29.95 -18.86 13.10
CA ALA A 46 28.53 -19.22 13.21
C ALA A 46 27.73 -18.20 14.04
N ARG A 47 28.37 -17.56 15.03
CA ARG A 47 27.72 -16.54 15.89
C ARG A 47 27.33 -15.29 15.13
N THR A 48 28.08 -14.92 14.09
CA THR A 48 27.78 -13.74 13.29
C THR A 48 26.51 -13.93 12.45
N ASP A 49 26.25 -15.14 11.95
CA ASP A 49 25.04 -15.45 11.18
C ASP A 49 23.80 -15.48 12.07
N GLU A 50 23.89 -16.13 13.24
CA GLU A 50 22.81 -16.11 14.24
C GLU A 50 22.50 -14.68 14.71
N GLN A 51 23.53 -13.86 14.93
CA GLN A 51 23.33 -12.46 15.31
C GLN A 51 22.70 -11.64 14.17
N ALA A 52 23.09 -11.87 12.92
CA ALA A 52 22.49 -11.22 11.76
C ALA A 52 21.03 -11.66 11.55
N LEU A 53 20.73 -12.94 11.77
CA LEU A 53 19.38 -13.49 11.75
C LEU A 53 18.51 -12.80 12.82
N LEU A 54 18.98 -12.72 14.06
CA LEU A 54 18.29 -12.01 15.13
C LEU A 54 18.11 -10.51 14.83
N SER A 55 19.13 -9.84 14.29
CA SER A 55 19.00 -8.45 13.83
C SER A 55 17.97 -8.29 12.71
N SER A 56 17.87 -9.25 11.79
CA SER A 56 16.87 -9.24 10.72
C SER A 56 15.45 -9.45 11.27
N ILE A 57 15.29 -10.35 12.25
CA ILE A 57 14.02 -10.60 12.94
C ILE A 57 13.57 -9.32 13.64
N LEU A 58 14.46 -8.65 14.37
CA LEU A 58 14.16 -7.38 15.03
C LEU A 58 13.82 -6.26 14.04
N ALA A 59 14.60 -6.09 12.96
CA ALA A 59 14.33 -5.07 11.95
C ALA A 59 13.01 -5.29 11.22
N LYS A 60 12.72 -6.56 10.85
CA LYS A 60 11.45 -6.94 10.24
C LYS A 60 10.27 -6.71 11.20
N THR A 61 10.44 -7.08 12.47
CA THR A 61 9.42 -6.88 13.49
C THR A 61 9.16 -5.39 13.70
N ALA A 62 10.21 -4.56 13.81
CA ALA A 62 10.08 -3.11 13.95
C ALA A 62 9.41 -2.47 12.73
N SER A 63 9.68 -2.95 11.51
CA SER A 63 9.02 -2.47 10.29
C SER A 63 7.54 -2.88 10.19
N ASN A 64 7.15 -3.98 10.84
CA ASN A 64 5.79 -4.53 10.76
C ASN A 64 4.88 -4.03 11.89
N ILE A 65 5.46 -3.58 13.00
CA ILE A 65 4.71 -2.97 14.10
C ILE A 65 4.20 -1.60 13.64
N ILE A 66 2.91 -1.35 13.86
CA ILE A 66 2.26 -0.08 13.54
C ILE A 66 2.45 0.86 14.73
N ASP A 67 3.08 2.00 14.51
CA ASP A 67 3.08 3.09 15.48
C ASP A 67 1.74 3.84 15.43
N VAL A 68 0.87 3.52 16.38
CA VAL A 68 -0.45 4.15 16.51
C VAL A 68 -0.40 5.62 16.96
N SER A 69 0.77 6.11 17.40
CA SER A 69 0.99 7.51 17.82
C SER A 69 1.54 8.41 16.71
N ALA A 70 1.93 7.84 15.57
CA ALA A 70 2.57 8.58 14.48
C ALA A 70 1.66 9.64 13.81
N ALA A 71 0.34 9.59 14.03
CA ALA A 71 -0.62 10.54 13.47
C ALA A 71 -0.37 12.00 13.93
N ASP A 72 0.18 12.19 15.13
CA ASP A 72 0.48 13.51 15.71
C ASP A 72 1.96 13.90 15.57
N SER A 73 2.77 13.10 14.86
CA SER A 73 4.18 13.41 14.67
C SER A 73 4.34 14.76 13.96
N GLN A 74 5.20 15.63 14.50
CA GLN A 74 5.66 16.81 13.76
C GLN A 74 6.27 16.29 12.46
N GLY A 75 5.55 16.50 11.37
CA GLY A 75 6.00 16.13 10.05
C GLY A 75 7.32 16.83 9.70
N MET A 76 7.80 16.56 8.49
CA MET A 76 9.00 17.18 7.95
C MET A 76 9.05 18.69 8.19
N GLU A 77 10.21 19.20 8.65
CA GLU A 77 10.35 20.63 8.91
C GLU A 77 10.18 21.41 7.59
N GLN A 78 9.63 22.63 7.68
CA GLN A 78 9.31 23.42 6.48
C GLN A 78 10.56 23.67 5.62
N HIS A 79 11.71 23.93 6.25
CA HIS A 79 12.95 24.19 5.51
C HIS A 79 13.45 22.94 4.78
N GLU A 80 13.40 21.77 5.43
CA GLU A 80 13.75 20.50 4.79
C GLU A 80 12.82 20.22 3.59
N TYR A 81 11.50 20.48 3.74
CA TYR A 81 10.53 20.29 2.68
C TYR A 81 10.85 21.16 1.46
N MET A 82 11.15 22.44 1.70
CA MET A 82 11.48 23.40 0.64
C MET A 82 12.78 23.00 -0.08
N ASP A 83 13.78 22.54 0.65
CA ASP A 83 15.03 22.05 0.05
C ASP A 83 14.80 20.78 -0.77
N ARG A 84 14.00 19.83 -0.27
CA ARG A 84 13.63 18.62 -1.01
C ARG A 84 12.84 18.94 -2.27
N ALA A 85 11.88 19.87 -2.20
CA ALA A 85 11.12 20.33 -3.36
C ALA A 85 12.01 20.98 -4.43
N ARG A 86 13.00 21.78 -4.01
CA ARG A 86 14.01 22.36 -4.90
C ARG A 86 14.85 21.27 -5.57
N GLN A 87 15.35 20.32 -4.80
CA GLN A 87 16.16 19.21 -5.31
C GLN A 87 15.40 18.40 -6.36
N TYR A 88 14.13 18.06 -6.09
CA TYR A 88 13.29 17.34 -7.05
C TYR A 88 13.01 18.15 -8.30
N SER A 89 12.73 19.45 -8.15
CA SER A 89 12.54 20.34 -9.30
C SER A 89 13.77 20.38 -10.20
N THR A 90 14.97 20.50 -9.63
CA THR A 90 16.23 20.50 -10.39
C THR A 90 16.48 19.16 -11.08
N ARG A 91 16.32 18.03 -10.37
CA ARG A 91 16.48 16.70 -10.96
C ARG A 91 15.47 16.44 -12.07
N LEU A 92 14.21 16.85 -11.86
CA LEU A 92 13.14 16.71 -12.85
C LEU A 92 13.41 17.54 -14.10
N ALA A 93 13.95 18.75 -13.98
CA ALA A 93 14.32 19.58 -15.13
C ALA A 93 15.41 18.90 -16.00
N VAL A 94 16.41 18.28 -15.37
CA VAL A 94 17.44 17.51 -16.08
C VAL A 94 16.81 16.29 -16.78
N LEU A 95 15.98 15.52 -16.08
CA LEU A 95 15.30 14.35 -16.64
C LEU A 95 14.30 14.69 -17.75
N SER A 96 13.59 15.82 -17.64
CA SER A 96 12.61 16.23 -18.65
C SER A 96 13.29 16.63 -19.96
N SER A 97 14.52 17.13 -19.90
CA SER A 97 15.29 17.48 -21.08
C SER A 97 15.63 16.24 -21.93
N SER A 98 16.01 15.13 -21.29
CA SER A 98 16.34 13.86 -21.94
C SER A 98 15.11 13.02 -22.32
N LEU A 99 13.94 13.28 -21.73
CA LEU A 99 12.71 12.55 -22.03
C LEU A 99 12.16 12.96 -23.42
N THR A 100 12.00 12.01 -24.32
CA THR A 100 11.56 12.29 -25.70
C THR A 100 10.06 12.05 -25.94
N HIS A 101 9.41 11.21 -25.13
CA HIS A 101 8.12 10.61 -25.50
C HIS A 101 6.88 11.09 -24.72
N TRP A 102 7.05 11.80 -23.59
CA TRP A 102 5.91 12.32 -22.77
C TRP A 102 5.83 13.84 -22.75
N LYS A 103 6.48 14.51 -23.71
CA LYS A 103 6.49 15.99 -23.78
C LYS A 103 5.19 16.58 -24.31
N LYS A 104 4.43 15.79 -25.07
CA LYS A 104 3.17 16.18 -25.68
C LYS A 104 2.21 15.02 -25.62
N LEU A 105 0.92 15.34 -25.52
CA LEU A 105 -0.13 14.34 -25.70
C LEU A 105 -0.01 13.78 -27.13
N PRO A 106 -0.10 12.45 -27.32
CA PRO A 106 -0.19 11.87 -28.64
C PRO A 106 -1.38 12.46 -29.42
N PRO A 107 -1.25 12.67 -30.74
CA PRO A 107 -2.40 13.08 -31.56
C PRO A 107 -3.46 11.97 -31.58
N LEU A 108 -4.70 12.35 -31.88
CA LEU A 108 -5.75 11.37 -32.15
C LEU A 108 -5.33 10.47 -33.33
N PRO A 109 -5.61 9.16 -33.26
CA PRO A 109 -5.30 8.25 -34.36
C PRO A 109 -6.12 8.61 -35.61
N SER A 110 -5.49 8.56 -36.78
CA SER A 110 -6.20 8.68 -38.05
C SER A 110 -6.94 7.37 -38.33
N LEU A 111 -8.28 7.43 -38.33
CA LEU A 111 -9.12 6.25 -38.58
C LEU A 111 -9.38 5.99 -40.06
N THR A 112 -9.32 7.04 -40.89
CA THR A 112 -9.53 6.95 -42.34
C THR A 112 -8.84 8.12 -43.06
N SER A 113 -8.40 7.89 -44.29
CA SER A 113 -7.92 8.91 -45.23
C SER A 113 -9.05 9.50 -46.10
N GLN A 114 -10.26 8.92 -46.06
CA GLN A 114 -11.41 9.34 -46.87
C GLN A 114 -12.64 9.58 -45.97
N PRO A 115 -12.66 10.67 -45.17
CA PRO A 115 -13.73 10.91 -44.21
C PRO A 115 -15.10 11.04 -44.86
N HIS A 116 -15.18 11.70 -46.03
CA HIS A 116 -16.45 11.86 -46.74
C HIS A 116 -17.03 10.53 -47.22
N GLN A 117 -16.19 9.59 -47.65
CA GLN A 117 -16.65 8.26 -48.07
C GLN A 117 -17.17 7.45 -46.88
N VAL A 118 -16.44 7.46 -45.76
CA VAL A 118 -16.85 6.73 -44.54
C VAL A 118 -18.14 7.31 -43.97
N LEU A 119 -18.30 8.63 -43.97
CA LEU A 119 -19.51 9.27 -43.47
C LEU A 119 -20.72 9.12 -44.40
N ALA A 120 -20.49 8.86 -45.69
CA ALA A 120 -21.54 8.59 -46.67
C ALA A 120 -21.80 7.10 -46.89
N SER A 121 -21.13 6.22 -46.13
CA SER A 121 -21.38 4.78 -46.21
C SER A 121 -22.77 4.43 -45.68
N GLU A 122 -23.19 3.19 -45.94
CA GLU A 122 -24.44 2.69 -45.39
C GLU A 122 -24.44 2.83 -43.86
N PRO A 123 -25.51 3.39 -43.27
CA PRO A 123 -25.63 3.53 -41.83
C PRO A 123 -25.81 2.15 -41.17
N ILE A 124 -25.65 2.10 -39.85
CA ILE A 124 -25.93 0.89 -39.08
C ILE A 124 -27.41 0.48 -39.29
N PRO A 125 -27.69 -0.78 -39.69
CA PRO A 125 -29.05 -1.27 -39.87
C PRO A 125 -29.90 -1.11 -38.61
N PHE A 126 -31.17 -0.76 -38.77
CA PHE A 126 -32.09 -0.55 -37.64
C PHE A 126 -32.32 -1.83 -36.82
N SER A 127 -32.23 -3.01 -37.46
CA SER A 127 -32.33 -4.32 -36.79
C SER A 127 -31.28 -4.49 -35.70
N ASP A 128 -30.06 -3.99 -35.92
CA ASP A 128 -28.95 -4.14 -35.00
C ASP A 128 -29.20 -3.29 -33.75
N LEU A 129 -29.71 -2.07 -33.94
CA LEU A 129 -30.11 -1.19 -32.84
C LEU A 129 -31.24 -1.81 -32.00
N GLN A 130 -32.26 -2.40 -32.65
CA GLN A 130 -33.34 -3.10 -31.96
C GLN A 130 -32.84 -4.31 -31.17
N GLN A 131 -31.94 -5.09 -31.76
CA GLN A 131 -31.37 -6.27 -31.09
C GLN A 131 -30.57 -5.87 -29.85
N VAL A 132 -29.75 -4.82 -29.93
CA VAL A 132 -29.02 -4.29 -28.78
C VAL A 132 -29.97 -3.79 -27.70
N GLN A 133 -31.03 -3.06 -28.07
CA GLN A 133 -32.03 -2.58 -27.12
C GLN A 133 -32.77 -3.73 -26.41
N LEU A 134 -33.13 -4.79 -27.16
CA LEU A 134 -33.74 -5.99 -26.60
C LEU A 134 -32.79 -6.70 -25.62
N PHE A 135 -31.51 -6.79 -25.96
CA PHE A 135 -30.51 -7.35 -25.06
C PHE A 135 -30.41 -6.54 -23.76
N TYR A 136 -30.33 -5.22 -23.83
CA TYR A 136 -30.31 -4.37 -22.63
C TYR A 136 -31.57 -4.52 -21.78
N SER A 137 -32.76 -4.54 -22.38
CA SER A 137 -34.01 -4.64 -21.63
C SER A 137 -34.20 -6.02 -20.97
N THR A 138 -33.82 -7.09 -21.66
CA THR A 138 -33.86 -8.45 -21.10
C THR A 138 -32.87 -8.64 -19.96
N PHE A 139 -31.67 -8.06 -20.06
CA PHE A 139 -30.68 -8.14 -18.98
C PHE A 139 -31.11 -7.29 -17.76
N HIS A 140 -31.66 -6.10 -17.99
CA HIS A 140 -32.15 -5.25 -16.90
C HIS A 140 -33.37 -5.85 -16.20
N SER A 141 -34.23 -6.59 -16.90
CA SER A 141 -35.42 -7.23 -16.33
C SER A 141 -35.12 -8.48 -15.47
N GLN A 142 -33.89 -8.96 -15.43
CA GLN A 142 -33.49 -10.10 -14.58
C GLN A 142 -32.96 -9.70 -13.19
N TYR A 143 -32.87 -8.40 -12.90
CA TYR A 143 -32.52 -7.84 -11.59
C TYR A 143 -33.64 -6.93 -11.09
#